data_AF-A0A939PFD3-F1
#
_entry.id   AF-A0A939PFD3-F1
#
_cell.length_a   1.000
_cell.length_b   1.000
_cell.length_c   1.000
_cell.angle_alpha   90.00
_cell.angle_beta   90.00
_cell.angle_gamma   90.00
#
_symmetry.space_group_name_H-M   'P 1'
#
loop_
_entity.id
_entity.type
_entity.pdbx_description
1 polymer ?
#
loop_
_entity_poly.entity_id
_entity_poly.type
_entity_poly.pdbx_seq_one_letter_code
_entity_poly.pdbx_strand_id
1 'polypeptide(L)' 'MGAGLRVSGFHEPDLGGALTAAAFEPAAFRLLSRLPRALTTTEGKVLP' A
#
# COMPACT_ATOMS: atom_id res chain seq x y z
N MET A 1 -22.91 4.74 8.58
CA MET A 1 -21.83 5.50 7.91
C MET A 1 -20.49 5.01 8.45
N GLY A 2 -19.57 4.61 7.58
CA GLY A 2 -18.23 4.12 7.96
C GLY A 2 -17.82 2.94 7.09
N ALA A 3 -17.18 3.19 5.95
CA ALA A 3 -16.50 2.13 5.21
C ALA A 3 -15.30 1.69 6.06
N GLY A 4 -15.35 0.48 6.63
CA GLY A 4 -14.29 -0.03 7.50
C GLY A 4 -12.93 0.02 6.81
N LEU A 5 -11.99 0.73 7.42
CA LEU A 5 -10.62 0.84 6.94
C LEU A 5 -9.92 -0.51 7.16
N ARG A 6 -9.40 -1.12 6.10
CA ARG A 6 -8.53 -2.29 6.19
C ARG A 6 -7.08 -1.83 6.09
N VAL A 7 -6.24 -2.33 7.00
CA VAL A 7 -4.81 -2.04 7.03
C VAL A 7 -4.04 -3.34 6.94
N SER A 8 -3.13 -3.45 5.97
CA SER A 8 -2.17 -4.56 5.87
C SER A 8 -0.75 -4.01 5.98
N GLY A 9 0.05 -4.58 6.87
CA GLY A 9 1.44 -4.18 7.11
C GLY A 9 2.42 -5.15 6.45
N PHE A 10 3.57 -4.63 6.03
CA PHE A 10 4.72 -5.41 5.60
C PHE A 10 5.88 -5.18 6.56
N HIS A 11 6.38 -6.29 7.12
CA HIS A 11 7.49 -6.30 8.07
C HIS A 11 8.73 -6.86 7.39
N GLU A 12 9.82 -6.11 7.41
CA GLU A 12 11.08 -6.50 6.78
C GLU A 12 11.89 -7.42 7.71
N PRO A 13 12.09 -8.70 7.38
CA PRO A 13 12.79 -9.65 8.24
C PRO A 13 14.22 -9.21 8.54
N ASP A 14 14.91 -8.66 7.54
CA ASP A 14 16.32 -8.24 7.63
C ASP A 14 16.51 -6.98 8.48
N LEU A 15 15.42 -6.27 8.81
CA LEU A 15 15.40 -5.14 9.74
C LEU A 15 14.84 -5.53 11.12
N GLY A 16 15.02 -6.79 11.52
CA GLY A 16 14.51 -7.29 12.80
C GLY A 16 12.97 -7.34 12.84
N GLY A 17 12.33 -7.51 11.68
CA GLY A 17 10.87 -7.51 11.57
C GLY A 17 10.26 -6.11 11.68
N ALA A 18 11.00 -5.04 11.40
CA ALA A 18 10.47 -3.69 11.43
C ALA A 18 9.34 -3.50 10.39
N LEU A 19 8.27 -2.81 10.76
CA LEU A 19 7.23 -2.40 9.81
C LEU A 19 7.79 -1.34 8.86
N THR A 20 7.87 -1.66 7.57
CA THR A 20 8.43 -0.75 6.55
C THR A 20 7.39 -0.19 5.60
N ALA A 21 6.24 -0.87 5.46
CA ALA A 21 5.13 -0.38 4.64
C ALA A 21 3.77 -0.79 5.23
N ALA A 22 2.74 0.00 4.93
CA ALA A 22 1.35 -0.34 5.23
C ALA A 22 0.41 0.12 4.11
N ALA A 23 -0.50 -0.75 3.70
CA ALA A 23 -1.55 -0.43 2.73
C ALA A 23 -2.88 -0.18 3.46
N PHE A 24 -3.60 0.86 3.04
CA PHE A 24 -4.84 1.32 3.68
C PHE A 24 -6.02 1.27 2.70
N GLU A 25 -6.82 0.22 2.73
CA GLU A 25 -7.97 0.08 1.83
C GLU A 25 -9.28 0.59 2.47
N PRO A 26 -10.20 1.23 1.72
CA PRO A 26 -10.12 1.61 0.31
C PRO A 26 -9.55 3.03 0.11
N ALA A 27 -9.18 3.72 1.19
CA ALA A 27 -8.78 5.13 1.17
C ALA A 27 -7.49 5.39 0.39
N ALA A 28 -6.54 4.45 0.39
CA ALA A 28 -5.31 4.54 -0.38
C ALA A 28 -5.59 4.60 -1.88
N PHE A 29 -6.55 3.83 -2.42
CA PHE A 29 -6.92 3.93 -3.83
C PHE A 29 -7.36 5.36 -4.21
N ARG A 30 -8.18 6.00 -3.35
CA ARG A 30 -8.61 7.38 -3.58
C ARG A 30 -7.46 8.38 -3.47
N LEU A 31 -6.53 8.16 -2.55
CA LEU A 31 -5.36 9.02 -2.39
C LEU A 31 -4.38 8.88 -3.57
N LEU A 32 -4.12 7.65 -4.00
CA LEU A 32 -3.27 7.32 -5.14
C LEU A 32 -3.88 7.78 -6.46
N SER A 33 -5.21 7.74 -6.62
CA SER A 33 -5.89 8.26 -7.82
C SER A 33 -5.70 9.76 -8.05
N ARG A 34 -5.24 10.50 -7.03
CA ARG A 34 -4.95 11.93 -7.11
C ARG A 34 -3.46 12.24 -7.26
N LEU A 35 -2.59 11.23 -7.19
CA LEU A 35 -1.17 11.44 -7.42
C LEU A 35 -0.86 11.48 -8.93
N PRO A 36 0.12 12.30 -9.35
CA PRO A 36 0.64 12.25 -10.71
C PRO A 36 1.05 10.82 -11.09
N ARG A 37 0.74 10.40 -12.32
CA ARG A 37 0.99 9.04 -12.81
C ARG A 37 2.45 8.58 -12.67
N ALA A 38 3.40 9.51 -12.67
CA ALA A 38 4.81 9.25 -12.41
C ALA A 38 5.11 8.70 -10.99
N LEU A 39 4.20 8.94 -10.04
CA LEU A 39 4.28 8.48 -8.65
C LEU A 39 3.38 7.26 -8.38
N THR A 40 2.54 6.87 -9.35
CA THR A 40 1.68 5.68 -9.24
C THR A 40 2.39 4.53 -9.96
N THR A 41 3.24 3.80 -9.24
CA THR A 41 3.91 2.64 -9.84
C THR A 41 2.88 1.51 -10.01
N THR A 42 2.41 1.30 -11.25
CA THR A 42 1.61 0.13 -11.64
C THR A 42 2.48 -0.96 -12.25
N GLU A 43 3.75 -1.05 -11.83
CA GLU A 43 4.60 -2.21 -12.12
C GLU A 43 4.23 -3.32 -11.13
N GLY A 44 2.97 -3.76 -11.19
CA GLY A 44 2.55 -5.04 -10.64
C GLY A 44 3.17 -6.13 -11.50
N LYS A 45 4.47 -6.38 -11.34
CA LYS A 45 5.05 -7.64 -11.78
C LYS A 45 4.58 -8.69 -10.78
N VAL A 46 3.45 -9.33 -11.10
CA VAL A 46 3.14 -10.66 -10.58
C VAL A 46 4.31 -11.54 -10.99
N LEU A 47 5.22 -11.81 -10.05
CA LEU A 47 6.17 -12.90 -10.23
C LEU A 47 5.37 -14.21 -10.25
N PRO A 48 5.73 -15.17 -11.11
CA PRO A 48 5.06 -16.46 -11.20
C PRO A 48 5.09 -17.24 -9.88
#